data_AF-A0A8I0G9Y1-F1
#
_entry.id   AF-A0A8I0G9Y1-F1
#
_cell.length_a   1.000
_cell.length_b   1.000
_cell.length_c   1.000
_cell.angle_alpha   90.00
_cell.angle_beta   90.00
_cell.angle_gamma   90.00
#
_symmetry.space_group_name_H-M   'P 1'
#
loop_
_entity.id
_entity.type
_entity.pdbx_description
1 polymer ?
#
loop_
_entity_poly.entity_id
_entity_poly.type
_entity_poly.pdbx_seq_one_letter_code
_entity_poly.pdbx_strand_id
1 'polypeptide(L)'
;MRAETSKCGTSSGYRRHMKEKSDPCEACKKAHAKKQKAYRRTKRAESLGIPQLGPVPIGVAAAALAKANEDRPAEGSKEWELRLLRESLGRIELALHEALPREVPGLVRERRAVAVEITKLQGHRSDMKNAAGVLDELAKRRASRGTASAS
;
A
#
# COMPACT_ATOMS: atom_id res chain seq x y z
N MET A 1 16.21 47.97 -33.70
CA MET A 1 14.82 47.43 -33.68
C MET A 1 14.77 46.28 -32.68
N ARG A 2 14.15 46.47 -31.51
CA ARG A 2 14.06 45.44 -30.45
C ARG A 2 12.69 44.76 -30.54
N ALA A 3 12.73 43.43 -30.52
CA ALA A 3 11.61 42.52 -30.75
C ALA A 3 10.38 42.83 -29.89
N GLU A 4 9.32 43.25 -30.56
CA GLU A 4 8.04 43.68 -30.01
C GLU A 4 7.05 42.52 -30.09
N THR A 5 7.28 41.48 -29.29
CA THR A 5 6.29 40.44 -29.00
C THR A 5 6.36 40.11 -27.51
N SER A 6 5.79 41.00 -26.69
CA SER A 6 5.60 40.79 -25.26
C SER A 6 4.75 39.54 -25.02
N LYS A 7 5.40 38.43 -24.66
CA LYS A 7 4.77 37.16 -24.28
C LYS A 7 4.01 37.30 -22.94
N CYS A 8 2.86 37.97 -22.98
CA CYS A 8 1.86 37.95 -21.92
C CYS A 8 1.40 36.51 -21.65
N GLY A 9 0.87 36.24 -20.47
CA GLY A 9 0.51 34.86 -20.05
C GLY A 9 1.65 34.06 -19.41
N THR A 10 2.75 34.71 -19.06
CA THR A 10 3.87 34.09 -18.33
C THR A 10 4.14 34.82 -17.01
N SER A 11 4.76 34.13 -16.03
CA SER A 11 5.20 34.80 -14.79
C SER A 11 6.28 35.86 -15.03
N SER A 12 6.98 35.81 -16.17
CA SER A 12 7.95 36.84 -16.57
C SER A 12 7.22 38.07 -17.12
N GLY A 13 6.13 37.88 -17.89
CA GLY A 13 5.23 38.95 -18.29
C GLY A 13 4.62 39.70 -17.10
N TYR A 14 4.15 38.97 -16.07
CA TYR A 14 3.68 39.60 -14.82
C TYR A 14 4.73 40.50 -14.17
N ARG A 15 5.98 40.03 -14.06
CA ARG A 15 7.09 40.84 -13.50
C ARG A 15 7.41 42.07 -14.34
N ARG A 16 7.24 41.99 -15.65
CA ARG A 16 7.41 43.12 -16.56
C ARG A 16 6.34 44.19 -16.34
N HIS A 17 5.06 43.81 -16.26
CA HIS A 17 3.97 44.74 -15.92
C HIS A 17 4.25 45.49 -14.62
N MET A 18 4.69 44.78 -13.58
CA MET A 18 5.06 45.39 -12.30
C MET A 18 6.25 46.36 -12.43
N LYS A 19 7.25 46.05 -13.26
CA LYS A 19 8.40 46.94 -13.52
C LYS A 19 8.00 48.20 -14.29
N GLU A 20 7.10 48.04 -15.26
CA GLU A 20 6.56 49.13 -16.08
C GLU A 20 5.43 49.89 -15.37
N LYS A 21 5.05 49.49 -14.15
CA LYS A 21 3.94 50.06 -13.36
C LYS A 21 2.59 50.06 -14.09
N SER A 22 2.37 49.09 -14.98
CA SER A 22 1.09 48.85 -15.66
C SER A 22 0.28 47.76 -14.96
N ASP A 23 -1.06 47.80 -15.07
CA ASP A 23 -1.90 46.73 -14.52
C ASP A 23 -1.62 45.41 -15.29
N PRO A 24 -1.22 44.33 -14.61
CA PRO A 24 -0.96 43.07 -15.27
C PRO A 24 -2.24 42.49 -15.87
N CYS A 25 -2.17 42.01 -17.11
CA CYS A 25 -3.31 41.33 -17.72
C CYS A 25 -3.68 40.03 -16.98
N GLU A 26 -4.92 39.58 -17.13
CA GLU A 26 -5.44 38.37 -16.50
C GLU A 26 -4.59 37.12 -16.77
N ALA A 27 -4.07 36.99 -18.00
CA ALA A 27 -3.21 35.87 -18.37
C ALA A 27 -1.91 35.86 -17.54
N CYS A 28 -1.29 37.02 -17.34
CA CYS A 28 -0.08 37.19 -16.52
C CYS A 28 -0.38 36.93 -15.03
N LYS A 29 -1.52 37.41 -14.51
CA LYS A 29 -1.99 37.16 -13.13
C LYS A 29 -2.15 35.65 -12.88
N LYS A 30 -2.86 34.94 -13.75
CA LYS A 30 -3.07 33.47 -13.65
C LYS A 30 -1.75 32.69 -13.71
N ALA A 31 -0.85 33.05 -14.62
CA ALA A 31 0.44 32.38 -14.76
C ALA A 31 1.33 32.57 -13.53
N HIS A 32 1.36 33.76 -12.95
CA HIS A 32 2.10 34.02 -11.72
C HIS A 32 1.50 33.27 -10.53
N ALA A 33 0.16 33.26 -10.39
CA ALA A 33 -0.53 32.51 -9.35
C ALA A 33 -0.24 31.00 -9.42
N LYS A 34 -0.24 30.41 -10.62
CA LYS A 34 0.10 28.99 -10.84
C LYS A 34 1.53 28.68 -10.38
N LYS A 35 2.50 29.55 -10.72
CA LYS A 35 3.90 29.40 -10.30
C LYS A 35 4.06 29.52 -8.78
N GLN A 36 3.39 30.49 -8.16
CA GLN A 36 3.40 30.67 -6.71
C GLN A 36 2.80 29.46 -5.96
N LYS A 37 1.69 28.90 -6.46
CA LYS A 37 1.09 27.69 -5.90
C LYS A 37 2.06 26.50 -5.95
N ALA A 38 2.75 26.31 -7.07
CA ALA A 38 3.77 25.27 -7.21
C ALA A 38 4.93 25.48 -6.22
N TYR A 39 5.46 26.71 -6.11
CA TYR A 39 6.53 27.06 -5.18
C TYR A 39 6.14 26.84 -3.70
N ARG A 40 4.92 27.21 -3.31
CA ARG A 40 4.42 26.94 -1.95
C ARG A 40 4.30 25.45 -1.66
N ARG A 41 3.87 24.65 -2.64
CA ARG A 41 3.78 23.20 -2.50
C ARG A 41 5.16 22.58 -2.28
N THR A 42 6.17 23.02 -3.04
CA THR A 42 7.54 22.55 -2.88
C THR A 42 8.13 22.95 -1.53
N LYS A 43 7.91 24.19 -1.07
CA LYS A 43 8.40 24.65 0.24
C LYS A 43 7.73 23.93 1.41
N ARG A 44 6.43 23.64 1.30
CA ARG A 44 5.72 22.84 2.31
C ARG A 44 6.24 21.40 2.38
N ALA A 45 6.51 20.76 1.25
CA ALA A 45 7.08 19.41 1.23
C ALA A 45 8.47 19.39 1.88
N GLU A 46 9.32 20.38 1.56
CA GLU A 46 10.65 20.58 2.16
C GLU A 46 10.55 20.75 3.68
N SER A 47 9.62 21.56 4.19
CA SER A 47 9.43 21.76 5.63
C SER A 47 8.93 20.51 6.38
N LEU A 48 8.33 19.55 5.67
CA LEU A 48 7.84 18.29 6.24
C LEU A 48 8.86 17.14 6.10
N GLY A 49 10.07 17.41 5.59
CA GLY A 49 11.06 16.36 5.30
C GLY A 49 10.61 15.39 4.21
N ILE A 50 9.57 15.73 3.44
CA ILE A 50 9.08 14.88 2.36
C ILE A 50 9.99 15.12 1.15
N PRO A 51 10.71 14.08 0.65
CA PRO A 51 11.53 14.24 -0.53
C PRO A 51 10.66 14.73 -1.68
N GLN A 52 11.18 15.70 -2.43
CA GLN A 52 10.44 16.35 -3.51
C GLN A 52 10.29 15.36 -4.67
N LEU A 53 9.33 14.45 -4.55
CA LEU A 53 8.90 13.59 -5.63
C LEU A 53 8.27 14.51 -6.68
N GLY A 54 8.97 14.70 -7.80
CA GLY A 54 8.45 15.43 -8.94
C GLY A 54 7.10 14.85 -9.40
N PRO A 55 6.39 15.52 -10.32
CA PRO A 55 5.20 14.91 -10.92
C PRO A 55 5.60 13.54 -11.49
N VAL A 56 5.08 12.47 -10.88
CA VAL A 56 5.28 11.12 -11.38
C VAL A 56 4.68 11.12 -12.79
N PRO A 57 5.43 10.71 -13.82
CA PRO A 57 4.88 10.67 -15.17
C PRO A 57 3.62 9.80 -15.13
N ILE A 58 2.53 10.26 -15.75
CA ILE A 58 1.27 9.52 -15.78
C ILE A 58 1.50 8.09 -16.30
N GLY A 59 2.39 7.92 -17.28
CA GLY A 59 2.79 6.60 -17.79
C GLY A 59 3.47 5.70 -16.76
N VAL A 60 4.26 6.25 -15.83
CA VAL A 60 4.90 5.47 -14.76
C VAL A 60 3.88 5.05 -13.71
N ALA A 61 2.96 5.95 -13.34
CA ALA A 61 1.87 5.62 -12.43
C ALA A 61 0.92 4.58 -13.05
N ALA A 62 0.59 4.72 -14.33
CA ALA A 62 -0.23 3.76 -15.07
C ALA A 62 0.45 2.39 -15.19
N ALA A 63 1.76 2.35 -15.48
CA ALA A 63 2.52 1.11 -15.55
C ALA A 63 2.61 0.41 -14.18
N ALA A 64 2.81 1.17 -13.10
CA ALA A 64 2.81 0.63 -11.74
C ALA A 64 1.44 0.05 -11.36
N LEU A 65 0.35 0.75 -11.73
CA LEU A 65 -1.01 0.27 -11.51
C LEU A 65 -1.34 -0.97 -12.34
N ALA A 66 -0.87 -1.03 -13.60
CA ALA A 66 -1.03 -2.19 -14.46
C ALA A 66 -0.32 -3.43 -13.89
N LYS A 67 0.95 -3.29 -13.47
CA LYS A 67 1.68 -4.37 -12.79
C LYS A 67 0.98 -4.82 -11.50
N ALA A 68 0.50 -3.89 -10.70
CA ALA A 68 -0.25 -4.21 -9.49
C ALA A 68 -1.58 -4.96 -9.76
N ASN A 69 -2.13 -4.83 -10.96
CA ASN A 69 -3.30 -5.61 -11.40
C ASN A 69 -2.92 -6.97 -11.97
N GLU A 70 -1.78 -7.10 -12.66
CA GLU A 70 -1.25 -8.37 -13.18
C GLU A 70 -0.88 -9.33 -12.04
N ASP A 71 -0.27 -8.82 -10.96
CA ASP A 71 0.08 -9.61 -9.77
C ASP A 71 -1.12 -9.89 -8.85
N ARG A 72 -2.33 -9.49 -9.25
CA ARG A 72 -3.53 -9.71 -8.45
C ARG A 72 -3.93 -11.19 -8.55
N PRO A 73 -4.05 -11.91 -7.42
CA PRO A 73 -4.58 -13.27 -7.46
C PRO A 73 -6.00 -13.24 -8.03
N ALA A 74 -6.37 -14.31 -8.75
CA ALA A 74 -7.71 -14.46 -9.28
C ALA A 74 -8.74 -14.33 -8.14
N GLU A 75 -9.80 -13.58 -8.40
CA GLU A 75 -10.88 -13.43 -7.43
C GLU A 75 -11.47 -14.81 -7.07
N GLY A 76 -11.68 -15.05 -5.77
CA GLY A 76 -12.08 -16.36 -5.26
C GLY A 76 -10.96 -17.41 -5.18
N SER A 77 -9.71 -17.09 -5.54
CA SER A 77 -8.59 -17.98 -5.23
C SER A 77 -8.26 -17.96 -3.73
N LYS A 78 -7.65 -19.03 -3.24
CA LYS A 78 -7.13 -19.11 -1.87
C LYS A 78 -6.17 -17.96 -1.56
N GLU A 79 -5.30 -17.58 -2.49
CA GLU A 79 -4.40 -16.44 -2.31
C GLU A 79 -5.16 -15.10 -2.20
N TRP A 80 -6.23 -14.93 -2.98
CA TRP A 80 -7.09 -13.75 -2.90
C TRP A 80 -7.81 -13.68 -1.55
N GLU A 81 -8.38 -14.78 -1.07
CA GLU A 81 -9.04 -14.84 0.25
C GLU A 81 -8.05 -14.58 1.39
N LEU A 82 -6.86 -15.18 1.33
CA LEU A 82 -5.79 -14.94 2.31
C LEU A 82 -5.35 -13.47 2.34
N ARG A 83 -5.25 -12.84 1.16
CA ARG A 83 -4.93 -11.41 1.07
C ARG A 83 -6.01 -10.58 1.75
N LEU A 84 -7.29 -10.81 1.46
CA LEU A 84 -8.40 -10.07 2.06
C LEU A 84 -8.47 -10.23 3.58
N LEU A 85 -8.30 -11.47 4.10
CA LEU A 85 -8.31 -11.70 5.53
C LEU A 85 -7.14 -11.00 6.25
N ARG A 86 -5.96 -10.95 5.63
CA ARG A 86 -4.81 -10.20 6.17
C ARG A 86 -5.06 -8.69 6.17
N GLU A 87 -5.65 -8.16 5.10
CA GLU A 87 -6.05 -6.74 5.04
C GLU A 87 -7.11 -6.43 6.12
N SER A 88 -8.08 -7.31 6.32
CA SER A 88 -9.08 -7.20 7.39
C SER A 88 -8.44 -7.22 8.78
N LEU A 89 -7.54 -8.17 9.03
CA LEU A 89 -6.79 -8.27 10.29
C LEU A 89 -6.04 -6.96 10.58
N GLY A 90 -5.36 -6.38 9.59
CA GLY A 90 -4.65 -5.11 9.75
C GLY A 90 -5.59 -3.96 10.12
N ARG A 91 -6.81 -3.92 9.57
CA ARG A 91 -7.83 -2.92 9.95
C ARG A 91 -8.32 -3.11 11.38
N ILE A 92 -8.52 -4.37 11.81
CA ILE A 92 -8.92 -4.69 13.19
C ILE A 92 -7.81 -4.30 14.18
N GLU A 93 -6.55 -4.56 13.84
CA GLU A 93 -5.41 -4.18 14.68
C GLU A 93 -5.26 -2.67 14.80
N LEU A 94 -5.49 -1.91 13.72
CA LEU A 94 -5.56 -0.45 13.77
C LEU A 94 -6.74 0.02 14.64
N ALA A 95 -7.93 -0.58 14.46
CA ALA A 95 -9.10 -0.24 15.27
C ALA A 95 -8.87 -0.52 16.75
N LEU A 96 -8.19 -1.64 17.09
CA LEU A 96 -7.82 -1.96 18.47
C LEU A 96 -6.89 -0.93 19.11
N HIS A 97 -5.98 -0.34 18.33
CA HIS A 97 -5.09 0.71 18.81
C HIS A 97 -5.85 1.99 19.19
N GLU A 98 -6.97 2.27 18.52
CA GLU A 98 -7.81 3.46 18.74
C GLU A 98 -9.06 3.18 19.58
N ALA A 99 -9.29 1.92 19.99
CA ALA A 99 -10.52 1.46 20.60
C ALA A 99 -10.75 1.98 22.03
N LEU A 100 -12.01 2.28 22.35
CA LEU A 100 -12.43 2.49 23.72
C LEU A 100 -12.51 1.16 24.48
N PRO A 101 -12.37 1.13 25.83
CA PRO A 101 -12.41 -0.11 26.62
C PRO A 101 -13.64 -1.00 26.37
N ARG A 102 -14.80 -0.38 26.06
CA ARG A 102 -16.05 -1.08 25.75
C ARG A 102 -16.04 -1.80 24.39
N GLU A 103 -15.21 -1.37 23.45
CA GLU A 103 -15.13 -1.89 22.07
C GLU A 103 -14.11 -3.04 21.95
N VAL A 104 -13.09 -3.04 22.82
CA VAL A 104 -12.00 -4.02 22.83
C VAL A 104 -12.49 -5.48 22.81
N PRO A 105 -13.48 -5.93 23.61
CA PRO A 105 -13.90 -7.32 23.60
C PRO A 105 -14.49 -7.77 22.25
N GLY A 106 -15.19 -6.87 21.55
CA GLY A 106 -15.74 -7.15 20.22
C GLY A 106 -14.62 -7.35 19.20
N LEU A 107 -13.71 -6.39 19.14
CA LEU A 107 -12.58 -6.40 18.21
C LEU A 107 -11.61 -7.56 18.47
N VAL A 108 -11.38 -7.95 19.73
CA VAL A 108 -10.55 -9.11 20.07
C VAL A 108 -11.18 -10.42 19.58
N ARG A 109 -12.52 -10.57 19.65
CA ARG A 109 -13.20 -11.75 19.10
C ARG A 109 -13.07 -11.80 17.59
N GLU A 110 -13.29 -10.67 16.92
CA GLU A 110 -13.17 -10.58 15.46
C GLU A 110 -11.73 -10.86 15.00
N ARG A 111 -10.73 -10.30 15.68
CA ARG A 111 -9.31 -10.58 15.45
C ARG A 111 -9.01 -12.08 15.52
N ARG A 112 -9.52 -12.77 16.55
CA ARG A 112 -9.35 -14.22 16.70
C ARG A 112 -10.03 -15.01 15.58
N ALA A 113 -11.25 -14.62 15.18
CA ALA A 113 -11.97 -15.28 14.10
C ALA A 113 -11.23 -15.17 12.76
N VAL A 114 -10.75 -13.97 12.40
CA VAL A 114 -9.96 -13.75 11.19
C VAL A 114 -8.65 -14.55 11.22
N ALA A 115 -7.97 -14.60 12.37
CA ALA A 115 -6.74 -15.38 12.52
C ALA A 115 -6.97 -16.88 12.29
N VAL A 116 -8.07 -17.45 12.80
CA VAL A 116 -8.43 -18.85 12.59
C VAL A 116 -8.67 -19.15 11.11
N GLU A 117 -9.41 -18.29 10.39
CA GLU A 117 -9.65 -18.48 8.95
C GLU A 117 -8.36 -18.36 8.14
N ILE A 118 -7.44 -17.46 8.51
CA ILE A 118 -6.10 -17.39 7.89
C ILE A 118 -5.36 -18.71 8.08
N THR A 119 -5.31 -19.26 9.29
CA THR A 119 -4.63 -20.53 9.57
C THR A 119 -5.26 -21.69 8.80
N LYS A 120 -6.59 -21.77 8.78
CA LYS A 120 -7.35 -22.78 8.02
C LYS A 120 -7.05 -22.70 6.53
N LEU A 121 -7.08 -21.50 5.95
CA LEU A 121 -6.77 -21.30 4.53
C LEU A 121 -5.31 -21.58 4.23
N GLN A 122 -4.36 -21.17 5.07
CA GLN A 122 -2.94 -21.48 4.85
C GLN A 122 -2.72 -22.99 4.76
N GLY A 123 -3.53 -23.77 5.49
CA GLY A 123 -3.50 -25.21 5.50
C GLY A 123 -2.22 -25.66 6.20
N HIS A 124 -2.34 -26.31 7.35
CA HIS A 124 -1.24 -27.00 8.02
C HIS A 124 -0.70 -28.14 7.13
N ARG A 125 0.04 -27.81 6.06
CA ARG A 125 0.76 -28.76 5.20
C ARG A 125 1.90 -29.45 5.93
N SER A 126 2.44 -28.82 6.97
CA SER A 126 3.46 -29.41 7.84
C SER A 126 2.89 -30.54 8.70
N ASP A 127 1.65 -30.44 9.15
CA ASP A 127 1.15 -31.32 10.21
C ASP A 127 0.58 -32.62 9.63
N MET A 128 0.00 -32.60 8.43
CA MET A 128 -0.49 -33.82 7.78
C MET A 128 0.63 -34.69 7.19
N LYS A 129 1.71 -34.09 6.66
CA LYS A 129 2.88 -34.89 6.20
C LYS A 129 3.64 -35.51 7.38
N ASN A 130 3.76 -34.80 8.50
CA ASN A 130 4.45 -35.33 9.68
C ASN A 130 3.60 -36.35 10.46
N ALA A 131 2.28 -36.16 10.56
CA ALA A 131 1.40 -37.13 11.23
C ALA A 131 1.39 -38.50 10.55
N ALA A 132 1.37 -38.55 9.21
CA ALA A 132 1.47 -39.80 8.47
C ALA A 132 2.83 -40.50 8.67
N GLY A 133 3.93 -39.74 8.70
CA GLY A 133 5.27 -40.27 8.98
C GLY A 133 5.43 -40.82 10.40
N VAL A 134 4.89 -40.11 11.41
CA VAL A 134 4.98 -40.53 12.82
C VAL A 134 4.18 -41.82 13.08
N LEU A 135 3.02 -41.98 12.46
CA LEU A 135 2.22 -43.22 12.58
C LEU A 135 2.90 -44.41 11.89
N ASP A 136 3.53 -44.19 10.74
CA ASP A 136 4.29 -45.22 10.01
C ASP A 136 5.56 -45.65 10.77
N GLU A 137 6.25 -44.70 11.40
CA GLU A 137 7.39 -44.95 12.30
C GLU A 137 6.98 -45.80 13.51
N LEU A 138 5.82 -45.50 14.11
CA LEU A 138 5.28 -46.25 15.25
C LEU A 138 4.87 -47.68 14.85
N ALA A 139 4.29 -47.85 13.66
CA ALA A 139 3.94 -49.16 13.11
C ALA A 139 5.18 -50.02 12.87
N LYS A 140 6.25 -49.45 12.29
CA LYS A 140 7.55 -50.14 12.12
C LYS A 140 8.16 -50.57 13.45
N ARG A 141 8.10 -49.72 14.47
CA ARG A 141 8.60 -50.05 15.83
C ARG A 141 7.79 -51.15 16.52
N ARG A 142 6.49 -51.27 16.24
CA ARG A 142 5.66 -52.37 16.75
C ARG A 142 5.99 -53.69 16.05
N ALA A 143 6.17 -53.65 14.72
CA ALA A 143 6.55 -54.83 13.94
C ALA A 143 7.92 -55.39 14.38
N SER A 144 8.92 -54.53 14.59
CA SER A 144 10.24 -54.96 15.03
C SER A 144 10.29 -55.48 16.48
N ARG A 145 9.39 -55.02 17.35
CA ARG A 145 9.24 -55.56 18.71
C ARG A 145 8.54 -56.92 18.74
N GLY A 146 7.60 -57.15 17.83
CA GLY A 146 6.90 -58.43 17.72
C GLY A 146 7.82 -59.57 17.24
N THR A 147 8.77 -59.26 16.35
CA THR A 147 9.73 -60.25 15.84
C THR A 147 10.90 -60.51 16.79
N ALA A 148 11.32 -59.52 17.59
CA ALA A 148 12.39 -59.67 18.58
C ALA A 148 11.97 -60.47 19.83
N SER A 149 10.67 -60.65 20.07
CA SER A 149 10.13 -61.41 21.20
C SER A 149 9.83 -62.89 20.87
N ALA A 150 10.09 -63.33 19.64
CA ALA A 150 9.76 -64.67 19.14
C ALA A 150 11.01 -65.53 18.83
N SER A 151 12.19 -65.10 19.30
CA SER A 151 13.47 -65.81 19.19
C SER A 151 14.02 -66.17 20.56
#